data_AF-A0A9D8BRQ4-F1
#
_entry.id   AF-A0A9D8BRQ4-F1
#
_cell.length_a   1.000
_cell.length_b   1.000
_cell.length_c   1.000
_cell.angle_alpha   90.00
_cell.angle_beta   90.00
_cell.angle_gamma   90.00
#
_symmetry.space_group_name_H-M   'P 1'
#
loop_
_entity.id
_entity.type
_entity.pdbx_description
1 polymer ?
#
loop_
_entity_poly.entity_id
_entity_poly.type
_entity_poly.pdbx_seq_one_letter_code
_entity_poly.pdbx_strand_id
1 'polypeptide(L)'
;MRLRADSGTSLAADTRLHFVDNRDGLTLDAALCAHLAALRQQEQSIGSVDIATAFFNVPGFNLLAEEFCRAPKVRLLLGAEPK
;
A
#
# COMPACT_ATOMS: atom_id res chain seq x y z
N MET A 1 -12.09 -14.42 -18.29
CA MET A 1 -10.93 -14.69 -17.40
C MET A 1 -11.37 -14.37 -15.97
N ARG A 2 -11.74 -15.39 -15.19
CA ARG A 2 -12.23 -15.25 -13.80
C ARG A 2 -11.03 -15.51 -12.89
N LEU A 3 -10.47 -14.47 -12.28
CA LEU A 3 -9.46 -14.66 -11.24
C LEU A 3 -10.17 -15.28 -10.03
N ARG A 4 -9.65 -16.41 -9.54
CA ARG A 4 -10.18 -17.07 -8.35
C ARG A 4 -10.05 -16.08 -7.18
N ALA A 5 -11.18 -15.62 -6.66
CA ALA A 5 -11.23 -15.01 -5.34
C ALA A 5 -11.03 -16.15 -4.35
N ASP A 6 -9.83 -16.22 -3.77
CA ASP A 6 -9.54 -17.12 -2.65
C ASP A 6 -10.36 -16.58 -1.46
N SER A 7 -11.50 -17.21 -1.22
CA SER A 7 -12.41 -16.90 -0.14
C SER A 7 -11.70 -17.17 1.19
N GLY A 8 -11.24 -16.11 1.86
CA GLY A 8 -10.80 -16.14 3.26
C GLY A 8 -9.34 -15.77 3.53
N THR A 9 -8.60 -15.15 2.61
CA THR A 9 -7.22 -14.70 2.93
C THR A 9 -7.25 -13.42 3.76
N SER A 10 -6.94 -13.56 5.05
CA SER A 10 -6.56 -12.42 5.90
C SER A 10 -5.31 -11.76 5.31
N LEU A 11 -5.42 -10.48 4.96
CA LEU A 11 -4.31 -9.65 4.47
C LEU A 11 -3.17 -9.53 5.50
N ALA A 12 -3.40 -9.87 6.76
CA ALA A 12 -2.53 -9.50 7.88
C ALA A 12 -1.12 -10.12 7.86
N ALA A 13 -0.84 -11.11 7.01
CA ALA A 13 0.45 -11.82 6.99
C ALA A 13 0.94 -12.21 5.60
N ASP A 14 0.34 -11.67 4.53
CA ASP A 14 0.60 -12.13 3.17
C ASP A 14 1.36 -11.07 2.35
N THR A 15 2.56 -11.43 1.90
CA THR A 15 3.39 -10.59 1.01
C THR A 15 3.23 -10.97 -0.47
N ARG A 16 2.32 -11.89 -0.81
CA ARG A 16 1.98 -12.22 -2.19
C ARG A 16 1.35 -11.02 -2.91
N LEU A 17 1.37 -11.07 -4.23
CA LEU A 17 0.74 -10.06 -5.07
C LEU A 17 -0.78 -10.16 -4.94
N HIS A 18 -1.41 -9.04 -4.59
CA HIS A 18 -2.87 -8.90 -4.52
C HIS A 18 -3.37 -8.00 -5.65
N PHE A 19 -4.50 -8.36 -6.27
CA PHE A 19 -5.23 -7.48 -7.18
C PHE A 19 -6.19 -6.62 -6.37
N VAL A 20 -5.93 -5.31 -6.29
CA VAL A 20 -6.70 -4.38 -5.45
C VAL A 20 -7.61 -3.53 -6.31
N ASP A 21 -8.92 -3.57 -6.03
CA ASP A 21 -9.95 -2.98 -6.90
C ASP A 21 -10.92 -2.02 -6.18
N ASN A 22 -10.69 -1.75 -4.89
CA ASN A 22 -11.54 -0.93 -4.03
C ASN A 22 -12.97 -1.47 -3.85
N ARG A 23 -13.16 -2.80 -3.94
CA ARG A 23 -14.45 -3.46 -3.71
C ARG A 23 -14.37 -4.42 -2.55
N ASP A 24 -15.51 -4.72 -1.93
CA ASP A 24 -15.64 -5.75 -0.89
C ASP A 24 -14.61 -5.64 0.25
N GLY A 25 -14.21 -4.40 0.58
CA GLY A 25 -13.20 -4.11 1.61
C GLY A 25 -11.74 -4.23 1.15
N LEU A 26 -11.47 -4.62 -0.10
CA LEU A 26 -10.14 -4.66 -0.71
C LEU A 26 -9.77 -3.29 -1.28
N THR A 27 -9.61 -2.31 -0.39
CA THR A 27 -9.20 -0.95 -0.75
C THR A 27 -7.68 -0.82 -0.81
N LEU A 28 -7.20 0.14 -1.61
CA LEU A 28 -5.77 0.39 -1.78
C LEU A 28 -5.06 0.70 -0.47
N ASP A 29 -5.67 1.51 0.40
CA ASP A 29 -5.13 1.86 1.70
C ASP A 29 -5.02 0.64 2.63
N ALA A 30 -6.08 -0.17 2.72
CA ALA A 30 -6.08 -1.39 3.54
C ALA A 30 -5.03 -2.40 3.05
N ALA A 31 -4.92 -2.58 1.74
CA ALA A 31 -3.94 -3.48 1.14
C ALA A 31 -2.50 -3.01 1.37
N LEU A 32 -2.22 -1.71 1.21
CA LEU A 32 -0.90 -1.14 1.47
C LEU A 32 -0.52 -1.26 2.95
N CYS A 33 -1.42 -0.90 3.88
CA CYS A 33 -1.19 -1.04 5.31
C CYS A 33 -0.88 -2.49 5.70
N ALA A 34 -1.68 -3.44 5.20
CA ALA A 34 -1.46 -4.85 5.50
C ALA A 34 -0.14 -5.37 4.92
N HIS A 35 0.23 -4.95 3.71
CA HIS A 35 1.50 -5.32 3.10
C HIS A 35 2.70 -4.80 3.90
N LEU A 36 2.69 -3.51 4.29
CA LEU A 36 3.75 -2.90 5.10
C LEU A 36 3.85 -3.56 6.48
N ALA A 37 2.72 -3.88 7.11
CA ALA A 37 2.68 -4.61 8.37
C ALA A 37 3.25 -6.04 8.24
N ALA A 38 2.94 -6.76 7.15
CA ALA A 38 3.45 -8.10 6.89
C ALA A 38 4.98 -8.11 6.69
N LEU A 39 5.52 -7.15 5.93
CA LEU A 39 6.98 -7.00 5.76
C LEU A 39 7.67 -6.80 7.12
N ARG A 40 7.10 -5.97 7.99
CA ARG A 40 7.63 -5.73 9.34
C ARG A 40 7.57 -6.97 10.23
N GLN A 41 6.49 -7.75 10.16
CA GLN A 41 6.37 -9.03 10.91
C GLN A 41 7.41 -10.06 10.47
N GLN A 42 7.85 -10.01 9.21
CA GLN A 42 8.92 -10.84 8.68
C GLN A 42 10.33 -10.31 9.00
N GLU A 43 10.44 -9.38 9.96
CA GLU A 43 11.68 -8.70 10.36
C GLU A 43 12.39 -7.96 9.21
N GLN A 44 11.67 -7.65 8.13
CA GLN A 44 12.20 -6.85 7.04
C GLN A 44 12.10 -5.37 7.39
N SER A 45 13.25 -4.74 7.63
CA SER A 45 13.30 -3.29 7.84
C SER A 45 13.02 -2.56 6.53
N ILE A 46 11.95 -1.78 6.49
CA ILE A 46 11.64 -0.91 5.35
C ILE A 46 12.54 0.33 5.44
N GLY A 47 13.61 0.38 4.64
CA GLY A 47 14.56 1.50 4.65
C GLY A 47 14.01 2.80 4.06
N SER A 48 13.12 2.68 3.07
CA SER A 48 12.40 3.82 2.48
C SER A 48 11.09 3.38 1.84
N VAL A 49 10.12 4.30 1.79
CA VAL A 49 8.90 4.19 0.97
C VAL A 49 9.00 5.19 -0.16
N ASP A 50 8.98 4.71 -1.40
CA ASP A 50 9.15 5.53 -2.59
C ASP A 50 7.89 5.46 -3.46
N ILE A 51 7.19 6.59 -3.58
CA ILE A 51 5.89 6.69 -4.23
C ILE A 51 6.06 7.50 -5.51
N ALA A 52 5.73 6.90 -6.65
CA ALA A 52 5.61 7.60 -7.93
C ALA A 52 4.14 7.61 -8.34
N THR A 53 3.54 8.79 -8.44
CA THR A 53 2.13 8.94 -8.81
C THR A 53 1.90 10.18 -9.67
N ALA A 54 0.95 10.09 -10.61
CA ALA A 54 0.50 11.24 -11.39
C ALA A 54 -0.42 12.18 -10.59
N PHE A 55 -1.09 11.65 -9.56
CA PHE A 55 -2.04 12.41 -8.74
C PHE A 55 -1.81 12.12 -7.26
N PHE A 56 -1.91 13.16 -6.45
CA PHE A 56 -1.73 13.08 -5.01
C PHE A 56 -2.78 13.93 -4.29
N ASN A 57 -3.27 13.41 -3.17
CA ASN A 57 -4.10 14.17 -2.26
C ASN A 57 -3.73 13.86 -0.81
N VAL A 58 -3.83 14.87 0.04
CA VAL A 58 -3.47 14.79 1.47
C VAL A 58 -4.36 13.79 2.25
N PRO A 59 -5.70 13.75 2.06
CA PRO A 59 -6.53 12.81 2.79
C PRO A 59 -6.14 11.34 2.59
N GLY A 60 -5.86 10.93 1.35
CA GLY A 60 -5.43 9.56 1.04
C GLY A 60 -4.06 9.23 1.61
N PHE A 61 -3.12 10.18 1.61
CA PHE A 61 -1.82 10.00 2.26
C PHE A 61 -1.96 9.79 3.77
N ASN A 62 -2.88 10.51 4.42
CA ASN A 62 -3.11 10.39 5.86
C ASN A 62 -3.65 9.02 6.27
N LEU A 63 -4.32 8.28 5.38
CA LEU A 63 -4.74 6.90 5.65
C LEU A 63 -3.55 5.95 5.88
N LEU A 64 -2.38 6.30 5.35
CA LEU A 64 -1.16 5.49 5.41
C LEU A 64 -0.12 6.04 6.40
N ALA A 65 -0.44 7.17 7.07
CA ALA A 65 0.54 7.94 7.82
C ALA A 65 1.20 7.14 8.95
N GLU A 66 0.46 6.28 9.65
CA GLU A 66 1.02 5.47 10.72
C GLU A 66 2.12 4.53 10.20
N GLU A 67 1.88 3.82 9.10
CA GLU A 67 2.87 2.92 8.50
C GLU A 67 4.04 3.68 7.88
N PHE A 68 3.77 4.82 7.24
CA PHE A 68 4.80 5.66 6.64
C PHE A 68 5.73 6.30 7.67
N CYS A 69 5.22 6.68 8.85
CA CYS A 69 6.02 7.19 9.96
C CYS A 69 6.98 6.13 10.54
N ARG A 70 6.74 4.85 10.29
CA ARG A 70 7.64 3.75 10.70
C ARG A 70 8.83 3.59 9.76
N ALA A 71 8.74 4.09 8.53
CA ALA A 71 9.85 4.11 7.59
C ALA A 71 10.79 5.29 7.88
N PRO A 72 12.13 5.11 7.83
CA PRO A 72 13.08 6.21 8.02
C PRO A 72 12.94 7.34 6.99
N LYS A 73 12.38 7.05 5.81
CA LYS A 73 12.25 7.99 4.71
C LYS A 73 11.04 7.68 3.84
N VAL A 74 10.31 8.73 3.48
CA VAL A 74 9.24 8.68 2.47
C VAL A 74 9.59 9.65 1.35
N ARG A 75 9.61 9.19 0.10
CA ARG A 75 9.83 10.02 -1.10
C ARG A 75 8.58 10.01 -1.97
N LEU A 76 8.22 11.17 -2.48
CA LEU A 76 7.07 11.34 -3.36
C LEU A 76 7.54 12.00 -4.67
N LEU A 77 7.45 11.26 -5.77
CA LEU A 77 7.61 11.76 -7.13
C LEU A 77 6.20 12.04 -7.68
N LEU A 78 5.91 13.32 -7.92
CA LEU A 78 4.64 13.75 -8.47
C LEU A 78 4.79 14.02 -9.97
N GLY A 79 3.93 13.38 -10.75
CA GLY A 79 3.73 13.76 -12.14
C GLY A 79 3.23 15.19 -12.22
N ALA A 80 3.86 15.99 -13.08
CA ALA A 80 3.35 17.29 -13.46
C ALA A 80 2.48 17.13 -14.70
N GLU A 81 1.33 17.82 -14.75
CA GLU A 81 0.61 17.99 -16.00
C GLU A 81 1.50 18.79 -16.97
N PRO A 82 1.83 18.26 -18.17
CA PRO A 82 2.59 19.01 -19.15
C PRO A 82 1.76 20.18 -19.67
N LYS A 83 2.41 21.35 -19.81
CA LYS A 83 1.80 22.54 -20.45
C LYS A 83 1.76 22.41 -21.96
#